data_AF-A0A269XXJ9-F1
#
_entry.id   AF-A0A269XXJ9-F1
#
_cell.length_a   1.000
_cell.length_b   1.000
_cell.length_c   1.000
_cell.angle_alpha   90.00
_cell.angle_beta   90.00
_cell.angle_gamma   90.00
#
_symmetry.space_group_name_H-M   'P 1'
#
loop_
_entity.id
_entity.type
_entity.pdbx_description
1 polymer ?
#
loop_
_entity_poly.entity_id
_entity_poly.type
_entity_poly.pdbx_seq_one_letter_code
_entity_poly.pdbx_strand_id
1 'polypeptide(L)'
;MICATNPTPGEIRASRLASGLTQKQAGTLVSVTLSTWQKWEYGRHPMPRALYNLFIIKTRKGSSCSQNQQQTRGLHAKKRD
;
A
#
# COMPACT_ATOMS: atom_id res chain seq x y z
N MET A 1 -16.81 0.94 21.17
CA MET A 1 -15.33 1.02 21.05
C MET A 1 -14.94 0.61 19.65
N ILE A 2 -14.49 1.54 18.80
CA ILE A 2 -14.10 1.22 17.42
C ILE A 2 -12.59 0.93 17.43
N CYS A 3 -12.21 -0.28 17.86
CA CYS A 3 -10.82 -0.75 17.80
C CYS A 3 -10.48 -1.07 16.33
N ALA A 4 -10.19 -0.02 15.56
CA ALA A 4 -9.71 -0.12 14.19
C ALA A 4 -8.27 -0.66 14.19
N THR A 5 -8.12 -1.97 14.37
CA THR A 5 -6.84 -2.66 14.32
C THR A 5 -6.19 -2.47 12.95
N ASN A 6 -4.91 -2.12 12.95
CA ASN A 6 -4.11 -2.10 11.73
C ASN A 6 -3.97 -3.56 11.24
N PRO A 7 -4.04 -3.80 9.91
CA PRO A 7 -3.87 -5.14 9.39
C PRO A 7 -2.47 -5.65 9.73
N THR A 8 -2.41 -6.93 10.08
CA THR A 8 -1.14 -7.60 10.38
C THR A 8 -0.33 -7.80 9.11
N PRO A 9 1.01 -7.91 9.21
CA PRO A 9 1.87 -8.18 8.06
C PRO A 9 1.47 -9.47 7.30
N GLY A 10 0.97 -10.47 8.03
CA GLY A 10 0.46 -11.72 7.47
C GLY A 10 -0.80 -11.52 6.62
N GLU A 11 -1.76 -10.73 7.09
CA GLU A 11 -3.00 -10.42 6.36
C GLU A 11 -2.72 -9.63 5.07
N ILE A 12 -1.78 -8.69 5.11
CA ILE A 12 -1.36 -7.92 3.94
C ILE A 12 -0.78 -8.86 2.88
N ARG A 13 0.11 -9.77 3.29
CA ARG A 13 0.72 -10.77 2.39
C ARG A 13 -0.32 -11.72 1.82
N ALA A 14 -1.23 -12.24 2.65
CA ALA A 14 -2.29 -13.15 2.22
C ALA A 14 -3.21 -12.48 1.19
N SER A 15 -3.66 -11.25 1.45
CA SER A 15 -4.53 -10.50 0.53
C SER A 15 -3.86 -10.21 -0.81
N ARG A 16 -2.55 -9.94 -0.81
CA ARG A 16 -1.77 -9.78 -2.04
C ARG A 16 -1.70 -11.08 -2.84
N LEU A 17 -1.38 -12.20 -2.18
CA LEU A 17 -1.30 -13.50 -2.84
C LEU A 17 -2.65 -13.93 -3.40
N ALA A 18 -3.74 -13.71 -2.68
CA ALA A 18 -5.10 -13.97 -3.14
C ALA A 18 -5.49 -13.14 -4.38
N SER A 19 -4.91 -11.95 -4.52
CA SER A 19 -5.13 -11.08 -5.69
C SER A 19 -4.19 -11.39 -6.87
N GLY A 20 -3.24 -12.32 -6.71
CA GLY A 20 -2.24 -12.64 -7.75
C GLY A 20 -1.26 -11.50 -8.08
N LEU A 21 -1.13 -10.50 -7.20
CA LEU A 21 -0.30 -9.32 -7.47
C LEU A 21 1.14 -9.48 -6.94
N THR A 22 2.10 -8.96 -7.69
CA THR A 22 3.47 -8.76 -7.21
C THR A 22 3.52 -7.63 -6.17
N GLN A 23 4.56 -7.61 -5.32
CA GLN A 23 4.76 -6.52 -4.34
C GLN A 23 4.80 -5.14 -5.01
N LYS A 24 5.41 -5.04 -6.20
CA LYS A 24 5.48 -3.80 -6.97
C LYS A 24 4.09 -3.37 -7.44
N GLN A 25 3.30 -4.27 -8.02
CA GLN A 25 1.95 -3.98 -8.48
C GLN A 25 1.03 -3.58 -7.32
N ALA A 26 1.13 -4.25 -6.18
CA ALA A 26 0.34 -3.94 -5.00
C ALA A 26 0.67 -2.53 -4.44
N GLY A 27 1.96 -2.18 -4.38
CA GLY A 27 2.41 -0.84 -4.02
C GLY A 27 1.90 0.24 -4.99
N THR A 28 2.03 0.01 -6.30
CA THR A 28 1.52 0.92 -7.33
C THR A 28 -0.01 1.10 -7.23
N LEU A 29 -0.74 0.03 -6.93
CA LEU A 29 -2.20 0.06 -6.82
C LEU A 29 -2.69 0.97 -5.68
N VAL A 30 -1.92 1.10 -4.59
CA VAL A 30 -2.19 2.04 -3.49
C VAL A 30 -1.34 3.32 -3.54
N SER A 31 -0.67 3.59 -4.67
CA SER A 31 0.16 4.78 -4.89
C SER A 31 1.33 4.94 -3.89
N VAL A 32 1.96 3.84 -3.50
CA VAL A 32 3.17 3.83 -2.65
C VAL A 32 4.35 3.15 -3.35
N THR A 33 5.56 3.40 -2.84
CA THR A 33 6.77 2.77 -3.34
C THR A 33 6.86 1.30 -2.91
N LEU A 34 7.62 0.51 -3.68
CA LEU A 34 7.90 -0.91 -3.36
C LEU A 34 8.51 -1.07 -1.95
N SER A 35 9.45 -0.20 -1.59
CA SER A 35 10.11 -0.26 -0.27
C SER A 35 9.11 -0.05 0.87
N THR A 36 8.16 0.87 0.72
CA THR A 36 7.11 1.09 1.72
C THR A 36 6.22 -0.14 1.86
N TRP A 37 5.81 -0.76 0.74
CA TRP A 37 5.02 -1.99 0.75
C TRP A 37 5.77 -3.15 1.45
N GLN A 38 7.05 -3.32 1.14
CA GLN A 38 7.90 -4.33 1.78
C GLN A 38 8.03 -4.10 3.29
N LYS A 39 8.22 -2.85 3.74
CA LYS A 39 8.28 -2.54 5.18
C LYS A 39 6.99 -2.92 5.92
N TRP A 40 5.84 -2.85 5.28
CA TRP A 40 4.57 -3.33 5.84
C TRP A 40 4.50 -4.86 5.90
N GLU A 41 4.91 -5.56 4.84
CA GLU A 41 4.97 -7.04 4.83
C GLU A 41 5.99 -7.60 5.82
N TYR A 42 7.07 -6.88 6.10
CA TYR A 42 8.06 -7.25 7.12
C TYR A 42 7.67 -6.79 8.53
N GLY A 43 6.56 -6.07 8.70
CA GLY A 43 6.13 -5.55 10.00
C GLY A 43 7.04 -4.47 10.59
N ARG A 44 7.92 -3.85 9.79
CA ARG A 44 8.75 -2.72 10.21
C ARG A 44 7.94 -1.44 10.44
N HIS A 45 6.85 -1.28 9.68
CA HIS A 45 5.87 -0.22 9.90
C HIS A 45 4.45 -0.78 9.85
N PRO A 46 3.53 -0.25 10.68
CA PRO A 46 2.13 -0.58 10.57
C PRO A 46 1.56 -0.01 9.26
N MET A 47 0.81 -0.82 8.53
CA MET A 47 0.08 -0.34 7.36
C MET A 47 -1.15 0.45 7.82
N PRO A 48 -1.36 1.68 7.31
CA PRO A 48 -2.58 2.43 7.60
C PRO A 48 -3.81 1.69 7.09
N ARG A 49 -4.83 1.53 7.96
CA ARG A 49 -6.08 0.84 7.63
C ARG A 49 -6.79 1.42 6.40
N ALA A 50 -6.74 2.73 6.21
CA ALA A 50 -7.33 3.39 5.04
C ALA A 50 -6.72 2.90 3.71
N LEU A 51 -5.39 2.71 3.67
CA LEU A 51 -4.71 2.20 2.47
C LEU A 51 -5.00 0.71 2.24
N TYR A 52 -5.14 -0.05 3.32
CA TYR A 52 -5.54 -1.46 3.21
C TYR A 52 -6.96 -1.61 2.67
N ASN A 53 -7.91 -0.80 3.17
CA ASN A 53 -9.27 -0.79 2.64
C ASN A 53 -9.28 -0.39 1.15
N LEU A 54 -8.48 0.61 0.76
CA LEU A 54 -8.33 1.00 -0.65
C LEU A 54 -7.80 -0.17 -1.51
N PHE A 55 -6.79 -0.89 -1.01
CA PHE A 55 -6.25 -2.09 -1.66
C PHE A 55 -7.35 -3.14 -1.89
N ILE A 56 -8.14 -3.46 -0.87
CA ILE A 56 -9.24 -4.43 -0.97
C ILE A 56 -10.32 -3.96 -1.95
N ILE A 57 -10.70 -2.68 -1.94
CA ILE A 57 -11.68 -2.14 -2.87
C ILE A 57 -11.18 -2.25 -4.31
N LYS A 58 -9.93 -1.87 -4.57
CA LYS A 58 -9.34 -1.88 -5.91
C LYS A 58 -9.09 -3.29 -6.45
N THR A 59 -8.70 -4.24 -5.59
CA THR A 59 -8.51 -5.65 -5.98
C THR A 59 -9.84 -6.36 -6.27
N ARG A 60 -10.90 -6.07 -5.50
CA ARG A 60 -12.25 -6.58 -5.77
C ARG A 60 -12.87 -6.00 -7.04
N LYS A 61 -12.54 -4.76 -7.40
CA LYS A 61 -13.08 -4.06 -8.58
C LYS A 61 -12.45 -4.49 -9.92
N GLY A 62 -11.68 -5.58 -9.95
CA GLY A 62 -10.98 -6.12 -11.12
C GLY A 62 -11.35 -5.51 -12.47
N SER A 63 -10.37 -4.86 -13.09
CA SER A 63 -10.35 -4.55 -14.53
C SER A 63 -11.22 -3.38 -15.01
N SER A 64 -10.72 -2.15 -14.86
CA SER A 64 -10.92 -1.16 -15.93
C SER A 64 -9.75 -0.18 -16.02
N CYS A 65 -8.90 -0.39 -17.03
CA CYS A 65 -8.24 0.63 -17.85
C CYS A 65 -7.56 1.82 -17.14
N SER A 66 -6.22 1.84 -17.22
CA SER A 66 -5.33 3.01 -17.07
C SER A 66 -5.40 3.80 -15.76
N GLN A 67 -4.45 3.54 -14.85
CA GLN A 67 -3.97 4.56 -13.91
C GLN A 67 -2.44 4.59 -13.91
N ASN A 68 -1.92 5.14 -15.00
CA ASN A 68 -0.63 5.79 -15.06
C ASN A 68 -0.72 7.08 -14.22
N GLN A 69 -0.15 7.11 -13.01
CA GLN A 69 0.16 8.38 -12.34
C GLN A 69 1.22 8.24 -11.25
N GLN A 70 2.29 8.99 -11.48
CA GLN A 70 3.44 9.23 -10.64
C GLN A 70 3.00 9.90 -9.32
N GLN A 71 3.57 9.48 -8.20
CA GLN A 71 3.67 10.34 -7.02
C GLN A 71 5.12 10.40 -6.56
N THR A 72 5.91 11.19 -7.28
CA THR A 72 7.10 11.85 -6.74
C THR A 72 6.62 12.86 -5.70
N ARG A 73 6.39 12.41 -4.47
CA ARG A 73 6.40 13.34 -3.33
C ARG A 73 7.86 13.71 -3.09
N GLY A 74 8.32 14.74 -3.79
CA GLY A 74 9.41 15.56 -3.30
C GLY A 74 9.03 16.00 -1.88
N LEU A 75 9.79 15.53 -0.90
CA LEU A 75 9.78 16.18 0.40
C LEU A 75 10.70 17.40 0.28
N HIS A 76 10.03 18.53 0.36
CA HIS A 76 10.51 19.89 0.47
C HIS A 76 11.72 20.03 1.42
N ALA A 77 12.62 20.92 1.02
CA ALA A 77 13.89 21.28 1.62
C ALA A 77 13.81 21.71 3.11
N LYS A 78 14.91 21.49 3.84
CA LYS A 78 15.33 22.37 4.94
C LYS A 78 16.81 22.73 4.75
N LYS A 79 17.04 23.96 4.30
CA LYS A 79 18.26 24.75 4.53
C LYS A 79 18.51 24.83 6.04
N ARG A 80 19.74 24.60 6.49
CA ARG A 80 20.38 25.22 7.67
C ARG A 80 21.88 25.32 7.42
N ASP A 81 22.44 26.38 7.96
CA ASP A 81 23.64 27.17 7.61
C ASP A 81 24.94 26.44 7.27
#